data_AF-A0A9Q6EI21-F1
#
_entry.id   AF-A0A9Q6EI21-F1
#
_cell.length_a   1.000
_cell.length_b   1.000
_cell.length_c   1.000
_cell.angle_alpha   90.00
_cell.angle_beta   90.00
_cell.angle_gamma   90.00
#
_symmetry.space_group_name_H-M   'P 1'
#
loop_
_entity.id
_entity.type
_entity.pdbx_description
1 polymer ?
#
loop_
_entity_poly.entity_id
_entity_poly.type
_entity_poly.pdbx_seq_one_letter_code
_entity_poly.pdbx_strand_id
1 'polypeptide(L)'
;MAERKSRFAGLRDLQKGQPPVEPEAVVKESLTTETEEGEAPAETPASVEKRTVGRPRGRRSDPNYTQISAYVPLDLVLDVQEALAKDKRRTRRRTAMTASELVENLLRDWLEKQKAGEAE
;
A
#
# COMPACT_ATOMS: atom_id res chain seq x y z
N MET A 1 -21.80 32.11 -30.46
CA MET A 1 -20.66 31.23 -30.17
C MET A 1 -20.18 31.54 -28.75
N ALA A 2 -20.27 30.60 -27.81
CA ALA A 2 -19.88 30.85 -26.41
C ALA A 2 -18.42 30.47 -26.19
N GLU A 3 -17.57 31.45 -25.87
CA GLU A 3 -16.17 31.26 -25.51
C GLU A 3 -16.04 30.48 -24.20
N ARG A 4 -15.42 29.30 -24.26
CA ARG A 4 -15.03 28.52 -23.08
C ARG A 4 -13.74 29.10 -22.50
N LYS A 5 -13.85 30.06 -21.57
CA LYS A 5 -12.69 30.50 -20.78
C LYS A 5 -12.19 29.36 -19.90
N SER A 6 -10.92 28.98 -20.09
CA SER A 6 -10.27 27.89 -19.36
C SER A 6 -10.15 28.21 -17.86
N ARG A 7 -10.64 27.32 -17.00
CA ARG A 7 -10.61 27.42 -15.53
C ARG A 7 -9.20 27.44 -14.93
N PHE A 8 -8.18 27.16 -15.73
CA PHE A 8 -6.81 26.95 -15.28
C PHE A 8 -5.87 28.12 -15.57
N ALA A 9 -6.40 29.24 -16.12
CA ALA A 9 -5.57 30.39 -16.47
C ALA A 9 -4.85 31.01 -15.24
N GLY A 10 -5.43 30.93 -14.04
CA GLY A 10 -4.85 31.54 -12.83
C GLY A 10 -3.86 30.68 -12.04
N LEU A 11 -3.60 29.42 -12.45
CA LEU A 11 -2.77 28.52 -11.62
C LEU A 11 -1.25 28.73 -11.81
N ARG A 12 -0.84 29.38 -12.90
CA ARG A 12 0.59 29.62 -13.20
C ARG A 12 1.20 30.77 -12.40
N ASP A 13 0.37 31.67 -11.87
CA ASP A 13 0.86 32.84 -11.13
C ASP A 13 1.20 32.52 -9.66
N LEU A 14 0.70 31.41 -9.10
CA LEU A 14 1.02 31.02 -7.72
C LEU A 14 2.43 30.45 -7.53
N GLN A 15 3.15 30.11 -8.60
CA GLN A 15 4.50 29.51 -8.48
C GLN A 15 5.64 30.53 -8.42
N LYS A 16 5.37 31.83 -8.62
CA LYS A 16 6.40 32.88 -8.66
C LYS A 16 6.65 33.58 -7.32
N GLY A 17 5.88 33.26 -6.27
CA GLY A 17 5.86 34.04 -5.01
C GLY A 17 6.44 33.34 -3.79
N GLN A 18 7.15 32.22 -3.92
CA GLN A 18 7.69 31.51 -2.76
C GLN A 18 9.17 31.84 -2.55
N PRO A 19 9.55 32.62 -1.53
CA PRO A 19 10.95 32.82 -1.18
C PRO A 19 11.55 31.49 -0.69
N PRO A 20 12.86 31.25 -0.93
CA PRO A 20 13.52 30.03 -0.51
C PRO A 20 13.57 29.98 1.03
N VAL A 21 12.95 28.95 1.61
CA VAL A 21 13.10 28.65 3.04
C VAL A 21 14.44 27.92 3.20
N GLU A 22 15.42 28.63 3.75
CA GLU A 22 16.70 28.06 4.18
C GLU A 22 16.47 27.04 5.30
N PRO A 23 17.08 25.84 5.27
CA PRO A 23 16.95 24.88 6.35
C PRO A 23 17.90 25.22 7.50
N GLU A 24 17.40 25.95 8.51
CA GLU A 24 18.06 25.99 9.82
C GLU A 24 17.94 24.62 10.50
N ALA A 25 19.10 24.11 10.91
CA ALA A 25 19.27 22.88 11.65
C ALA A 25 18.97 23.07 13.15
N VAL A 26 18.98 21.93 13.89
CA VAL A 26 18.96 21.78 15.36
C VAL A 26 17.52 21.82 15.92
N VAL A 27 16.99 20.79 16.59
CA VAL A 27 17.37 20.29 17.92
C VAL A 27 16.95 18.81 18.11
N LYS A 28 17.87 18.01 18.65
CA LYS A 28 17.70 16.66 19.22
C LYS A 28 17.17 16.76 20.67
N GLU A 29 16.72 15.62 21.20
CA GLU A 29 16.28 15.35 22.60
C GLU A 29 14.79 15.64 22.84
N SER A 30 14.02 14.79 23.53
CA SER A 30 14.40 13.99 24.70
C SER A 30 13.61 12.69 24.85
N LEU A 31 14.31 11.76 25.48
CA LEU A 31 13.96 10.40 25.88
C LEU A 31 13.06 10.38 27.12
N THR A 32 12.26 9.30 27.25
CA THR A 32 11.78 8.63 28.49
C THR A 32 10.92 9.36 29.52
N THR A 33 9.72 8.81 29.77
CA THR A 33 9.33 8.39 31.12
C THR A 33 8.37 7.20 31.02
N GLU A 34 8.78 6.06 31.55
CA GLU A 34 7.93 4.91 31.86
C GLU A 34 7.02 5.27 33.05
N THR A 35 5.78 4.82 33.03
CA THR A 35 4.96 4.64 34.23
C THR A 35 4.07 3.43 33.98
N GLU A 36 4.32 2.38 34.77
CA GLU A 36 3.58 1.13 34.79
C GLU A 36 2.26 1.25 35.58
N GLU A 37 1.42 0.24 35.32
CA GLU A 37 0.30 -0.29 36.10
C GLU A 37 -1.04 0.47 36.15
N GLY A 38 -2.10 -0.26 35.76
CA GLY A 38 -3.47 0.07 36.17
C GLY A 38 -4.57 -0.43 35.24
N GLU A 39 -4.98 -1.69 35.46
CA GLU A 39 -6.38 -2.12 35.42
C GLU A 39 -7.04 -2.39 34.04
N ALA A 40 -7.22 -3.67 33.76
CA ALA A 40 -8.14 -4.17 32.75
C ALA A 40 -9.60 -3.99 33.22
N PRO A 41 -10.51 -3.57 32.32
CA PRO A 41 -11.91 -3.93 32.45
C PRO A 41 -12.33 -4.85 31.29
N ALA A 42 -12.72 -6.05 31.72
CA ALA A 42 -13.77 -6.93 31.21
C ALA A 42 -14.35 -6.67 29.80
N GLU A 43 -14.35 -7.75 29.02
CA GLU A 43 -15.12 -7.94 27.80
C GLU A 43 -16.60 -7.56 27.96
N THR A 44 -17.10 -6.74 27.05
CA THR A 44 -18.51 -6.74 26.65
C THR A 44 -18.57 -6.85 25.11
N PRO A 45 -19.27 -7.86 24.55
CA PRO A 45 -19.37 -8.03 23.10
C PRO A 45 -20.44 -7.10 22.55
N ALA A 46 -20.11 -5.82 22.46
CA ALA A 46 -20.87 -4.89 21.65
C ALA A 46 -20.35 -5.03 20.21
N SER A 47 -20.92 -5.98 19.45
CA SER A 47 -20.88 -5.98 17.98
C SER A 47 -21.66 -4.76 17.49
N VAL A 48 -21.10 -3.58 17.72
CA VAL A 48 -21.47 -2.38 17.01
C VAL A 48 -20.87 -2.56 15.64
N GLU A 49 -21.69 -2.93 14.66
CA GLU A 49 -21.37 -2.76 13.26
C GLU A 49 -21.07 -1.28 13.02
N LYS A 50 -19.81 -0.90 13.24
CA LYS A 50 -19.28 0.42 12.90
C LYS A 50 -19.38 0.51 11.40
N ARG A 51 -20.41 1.21 10.91
CA ARG A 51 -20.52 1.63 9.51
C ARG A 51 -19.19 2.28 9.13
N THR A 52 -18.37 1.57 8.36
CA THR A 52 -17.06 2.07 7.93
C THR A 52 -17.31 3.12 6.85
N VAL A 53 -17.51 4.36 7.26
CA VAL A 53 -17.37 5.51 6.37
C VAL A 53 -15.87 5.71 6.19
N GLY A 54 -15.32 5.10 5.15
CA GLY A 54 -13.88 5.11 4.86
C GLY A 54 -13.52 4.27 3.63
N ARG A 55 -12.26 4.39 3.20
CA ARG A 55 -11.69 3.59 2.11
C ARG A 55 -11.94 2.09 2.41
N PRO A 56 -12.36 1.29 1.41
CA PRO A 56 -12.62 -0.14 1.64
C PRO A 56 -11.43 -0.82 2.31
N ARG A 57 -11.74 -1.77 3.20
CA ARG A 57 -10.76 -2.64 3.86
C ARG A 57 -9.87 -3.25 2.78
N GLY A 58 -8.56 -3.09 2.93
CA GLY A 58 -7.57 -3.64 2.02
C GLY A 58 -6.94 -4.91 2.62
N ARG A 59 -6.07 -5.57 1.84
CA ARG A 59 -5.36 -6.80 2.25
C ARG A 59 -4.69 -6.74 3.63
N ARG A 60 -4.31 -5.55 4.12
CA ARG A 60 -3.68 -5.36 5.45
C ARG A 60 -4.66 -5.44 6.62
N SER A 61 -5.94 -5.21 6.37
CA SER A 61 -7.01 -5.20 7.38
C SER A 61 -7.83 -6.49 7.40
N ASP A 62 -7.47 -7.44 6.54
CA ASP A 62 -8.12 -8.73 6.38
C ASP A 62 -7.37 -9.78 7.22
N PRO A 63 -8.06 -10.49 8.16
CA PRO A 63 -7.40 -11.43 9.08
C PRO A 63 -6.84 -12.68 8.39
N ASN A 64 -7.25 -12.95 7.14
CA ASN A 64 -6.78 -14.09 6.35
C ASN A 64 -5.43 -13.86 5.67
N TYR A 65 -4.88 -12.65 5.74
CA TYR A 65 -3.60 -12.31 5.12
C TYR A 65 -2.56 -11.98 6.19
N THR A 66 -1.36 -12.53 6.04
CA THR A 66 -0.19 -12.19 6.85
C THR A 66 0.83 -11.47 5.97
N GLN A 67 1.41 -10.38 6.47
CA GLN A 67 2.46 -9.65 5.75
C GLN A 67 3.79 -10.40 5.87
N ILE A 68 4.41 -10.71 4.73
CA ILE A 68 5.73 -11.34 4.64
C ILE A 68 6.67 -10.39 3.88
N SER A 69 7.92 -10.29 4.34
CA SER A 69 9.00 -9.57 3.66
C SER A 69 10.12 -10.55 3.32
N ALA A 70 10.57 -10.56 2.07
CA ALA A 70 11.65 -11.42 1.60
C ALA A 70 12.62 -10.62 0.73
N TYR A 71 13.89 -11.02 0.73
CA TYR A 71 14.89 -10.44 -0.16
C TYR A 71 14.81 -11.08 -1.54
N VAL A 72 14.82 -10.24 -2.57
CA VAL A 72 14.77 -10.64 -3.98
C VAL A 72 15.80 -9.79 -4.72
N PRO A 73 16.51 -10.34 -5.72
CA PRO A 73 17.41 -9.54 -6.56
C PRO A 73 16.67 -8.34 -7.18
N LEU A 74 17.31 -7.17 -7.15
CA LEU A 74 16.70 -5.93 -7.63
C LEU A 74 16.31 -6.03 -9.11
N ASP A 75 17.23 -6.54 -9.94
CA ASP A 75 17.02 -6.67 -11.39
C ASP A 75 15.78 -7.51 -11.70
N LEU A 76 15.59 -8.61 -10.95
CA LEU A 76 14.43 -9.48 -11.09
C LEU A 76 13.13 -8.75 -10.74
N VAL A 77 13.13 -7.91 -9.70
CA VAL A 77 11.95 -7.12 -9.33
C VAL A 77 11.61 -6.10 -10.42
N LEU A 78 12.61 -5.46 -11.01
CA LEU A 78 12.42 -4.48 -12.09
C LEU A 78 11.84 -5.15 -13.35
N ASP A 79 12.41 -6.29 -13.75
CA ASP A 79 11.94 -7.05 -14.91
C ASP A 79 10.49 -7.53 -14.72
N VAL A 80 10.16 -8.03 -13.53
CA VAL A 80 8.79 -8.46 -13.17
C VAL A 80 7.82 -7.28 -13.24
N GLN A 81 8.19 -6.10 -12.72
CA GLN A 81 7.33 -4.92 -12.79
C GLN A 81 7.10 -4.46 -14.22
N GLU A 82 8.14 -4.51 -15.07
CA GLU A 82 8.01 -4.19 -16.49
C GLU A 82 7.07 -5.17 -17.20
N ALA A 83 7.23 -6.48 -16.95
CA ALA A 83 6.37 -7.51 -17.51
C ALA A 83 4.89 -7.33 -17.10
N LEU A 84 4.63 -7.06 -15.81
CA LEU A 84 3.28 -6.79 -15.31
C LEU A 84 2.68 -5.51 -15.91
N ALA A 85 3.48 -4.47 -16.13
CA ALA A 85 3.04 -3.25 -16.78
C ALA A 85 2.69 -3.47 -18.26
N LYS A 86 3.48 -4.28 -18.98
CA LYS A 86 3.20 -4.70 -20.36
C LYS A 86 1.90 -5.50 -20.44
N ASP A 87 1.70 -6.46 -19.55
CA ASP A 87 0.49 -7.29 -19.55
C ASP A 87 -0.78 -6.48 -19.20
N LYS A 88 -0.68 -5.52 -18.27
CA LYS A 88 -1.78 -4.59 -17.99
C LYS A 88 -2.22 -3.82 -19.24
N ARG A 89 -1.25 -3.33 -20.04
CA ARG A 89 -1.53 -2.61 -21.29
C ARG A 89 -2.19 -3.53 -22.32
N ARG A 90 -1.73 -4.78 -22.42
CA ARG A 90 -2.28 -5.79 -23.33
C ARG A 90 -3.72 -6.15 -22.98
N THR A 91 -3.97 -6.47 -21.71
CA THR A 91 -5.25 -7.03 -21.26
C THR A 91 -6.28 -5.93 -20.95
N ARG A 92 -5.89 -4.64 -21.01
CA ARG A 92 -6.72 -3.45 -20.69
C ARG A 92 -7.48 -3.58 -19.38
N ARG A 93 -6.94 -4.34 -18.41
CA ARG A 93 -7.58 -4.55 -17.11
C ARG A 93 -7.51 -3.24 -16.31
N ARG A 94 -8.64 -2.88 -15.69
CA ARG A 94 -8.72 -1.73 -14.79
C ARG A 94 -7.81 -1.92 -13.57
N THR A 95 -7.72 -3.14 -13.07
CA THR A 95 -6.85 -3.52 -11.95
C THR A 95 -5.60 -4.21 -12.50
N ALA A 96 -4.44 -3.66 -12.20
CA ALA A 96 -3.18 -4.29 -12.51
C ALA A 96 -2.94 -5.44 -11.53
N MET A 97 -2.46 -6.58 -12.02
CA MET A 97 -1.93 -7.61 -11.14
C MET A 97 -0.69 -7.05 -10.43
N THR A 98 -0.63 -7.25 -9.13
CA THR A 98 0.48 -6.77 -8.30
C THR A 98 1.59 -7.81 -8.18
N ALA A 99 2.81 -7.39 -7.85
CA ALA A 99 3.90 -8.33 -7.60
C ALA A 99 3.58 -9.32 -6.47
N SER A 100 2.86 -8.86 -5.44
CA SER A 100 2.39 -9.72 -4.34
C SER A 100 1.42 -10.80 -4.81
N GLU A 101 0.51 -10.48 -5.73
CA GLU A 101 -0.39 -11.47 -6.36
C GLU A 101 0.34 -12.46 -7.24
N LEU A 102 1.38 -12.02 -7.95
CA LEU A 102 2.23 -12.92 -8.72
C LEU A 102 2.93 -13.93 -7.82
N VAL A 103 3.53 -13.46 -6.74
CA VAL A 103 4.19 -14.34 -5.76
C VAL A 103 3.17 -15.28 -5.12
N GLU A 104 1.97 -14.81 -4.78
CA GLU A 104 0.90 -15.65 -4.24
C GLU A 104 0.55 -16.81 -5.18
N ASN A 105 0.38 -16.54 -6.48
CA ASN A 105 0.09 -17.58 -7.47
C ASN A 105 1.25 -18.56 -7.63
N LEU A 106 2.50 -18.08 -7.69
CA LEU A 106 3.68 -18.94 -7.77
C LEU A 106 3.80 -19.87 -6.56
N LEU A 107 3.48 -19.39 -5.36
CA LEU A 107 3.48 -20.21 -4.14
C LEU A 107 2.37 -21.28 -4.18
N ARG A 108 1.18 -20.94 -4.69
CA ARG A 108 0.08 -21.91 -4.89
C ARG A 108 0.48 -23.00 -5.87
N ASP A 109 0.98 -22.62 -7.04
CA ASP A 109 1.42 -23.55 -8.09
C ASP A 109 2.55 -24.46 -7.58
N TRP A 110 3.47 -23.91 -6.77
CA TRP A 110 4.54 -24.69 -6.16
C TRP A 110 3.99 -25.72 -5.16
N LEU A 111 3.05 -25.34 -4.30
CA LEU A 111 2.41 -26.26 -3.35
C LEU A 111 1.63 -27.37 -4.05
N GLU A 112 0.91 -27.07 -5.13
CA GLU A 112 0.20 -28.07 -5.92
C GLU A 112 1.16 -29.13 -6.48
N LYS A 113 2.32 -28.70 -6.99
CA LYS A 113 3.37 -29.61 -7.48
C LYS A 113 3.96 -30.48 -6.38
N GLN A 114 4.17 -29.95 -5.17
CA GLN A 114 4.69 -30.76 -4.06
C GLN A 114 3.68 -31.83 -3.62
N LYS A 115 2.41 -31.45 -3.47
CA LYS A 115 1.35 -32.40 -3.11
C LYS A 115 1.12 -33.49 -4.14
N ALA A 116 1.29 -33.17 -5.43
CA ALA A 116 1.21 -34.15 -6.50
C ALA A 116 2.35 -35.17 -6.44
N GLY A 117 3.54 -34.78 -5.96
CA GLY A 117 4.70 -35.67 -5.79
C GLY A 117 4.69 -36.48 -4.49
N GLU A 118 3.90 -36.10 -3.47
CA GLU A 118 3.72 -36.89 -2.24
C GLU A 118 2.63 -37.97 -2.35
N ALA A 119 1.82 -37.93 -3.41
CA ALA A 119 0.74 -38.88 -3.66
C ALA A 119 1.13 -40.07 -4.55
N GLU A 120 2.43 -40.19 -4.88
CA GLU A 120 3.05 -41.30 -5.63
C GLU A 120 3.94 -42.14 -4.70
#